data_AF-A0A6A5H835-F1
#
_entry.id   AF-A0A6A5H835-F1
#
_cell.length_a   1.000
_cell.length_b   1.000
_cell.length_c   1.000
_cell.angle_alpha   90.00
_cell.angle_beta   90.00
_cell.angle_gamma   90.00
#
_symmetry.space_group_name_H-M   'P 1'
#
loop_
_entity.id
_entity.type
_entity.pdbx_description
1 polymer ?
#
loop_
_entity_poly.entity_id
_entity_poly.type
_entity_poly.pdbx_seq_one_letter_code
_entity_poly.pdbx_strand_id
1 'polypeptide(L)'
;MSKLKGSRLEAEIDRVRADANWKRLGELLPSVKSKNSGLEDCYEMFQAEIVLETYLDQLGEIIRPSRDHVDKLSSAEQLLQTSLKEKSTNQNVKIEANILLAKVLYACVEFRKALQCISNSEMENGKTPFRTLRALRLVAEGYAIKGLCIESMEDPLPTSANRPHSNSTTSTTSTASSKDQKALYVFEKSAELAIFILMSSKNR
;
A
#
# COMPACT_ATOMS: atom_id res chain seq x y z
N MET A 1 5.83 10.16 -34.48
CA MET A 1 5.38 11.22 -33.53
C MET A 1 4.60 10.67 -32.31
N SER A 2 4.66 9.37 -31.99
CA SER A 2 3.85 8.76 -30.91
C SER A 2 4.47 8.82 -29.50
N LYS A 3 5.80 8.84 -29.37
CA LYS A 3 6.50 8.79 -28.05
C LYS A 3 6.28 10.03 -27.16
N LEU A 4 5.99 11.21 -27.75
CA LEU A 4 5.80 12.46 -27.00
C LEU A 4 4.43 12.57 -26.31
N LYS A 5 3.40 11.83 -26.79
CA LYS A 5 2.08 11.85 -26.16
C LYS A 5 2.07 11.01 -24.88
N GLY A 6 2.72 9.84 -24.91
CA GLY A 6 2.88 8.98 -23.73
C GLY A 6 3.63 9.68 -22.60
N SER A 7 4.73 10.38 -22.89
CA SER A 7 5.52 11.06 -21.86
C SER A 7 4.82 12.25 -21.20
N ARG A 8 3.92 12.95 -21.93
CA ARG A 8 3.12 14.04 -21.34
C ARG A 8 2.01 13.52 -20.45
N LEU A 9 1.31 12.46 -20.89
CA LEU A 9 0.27 11.82 -20.09
C LEU A 9 0.85 11.22 -18.82
N GLU A 10 1.97 10.51 -18.91
CA GLU A 10 2.70 9.95 -17.76
C GLU A 10 3.08 11.03 -16.74
N ALA A 11 3.65 12.15 -17.18
CA ALA A 11 4.01 13.26 -16.29
C ALA A 11 2.79 13.92 -15.63
N GLU A 12 1.65 14.02 -16.34
CA GLU A 12 0.41 14.54 -15.76
C GLU A 12 -0.17 13.57 -14.72
N ILE A 13 -0.19 12.26 -15.02
CA ILE A 13 -0.62 11.20 -14.09
C ILE A 13 0.25 11.22 -12.83
N ASP A 14 1.58 11.28 -12.96
CA ASP A 14 2.50 11.32 -11.83
C ASP A 14 2.25 12.54 -10.93
N ARG A 15 2.00 13.71 -11.52
CA ARG A 15 1.66 14.93 -10.78
C ARG A 15 0.33 14.77 -10.04
N VAL A 16 -0.71 14.36 -10.75
CA VAL A 16 -2.08 14.25 -10.20
C VAL A 16 -2.13 13.23 -9.06
N ARG A 17 -1.40 12.11 -9.18
CA ARG A 17 -1.25 11.12 -8.10
C ARG A 17 -0.43 11.67 -6.93
N ALA A 18 0.64 12.42 -7.19
CA ALA A 18 1.43 13.07 -6.14
C ALA A 18 0.64 14.15 -5.38
N ASP A 19 -0.29 14.82 -6.04
CA ASP A 19 -1.15 15.85 -5.44
C ASP A 19 -2.43 15.26 -4.81
N ALA A 20 -2.59 13.93 -4.83
CA ALA A 20 -3.78 13.22 -4.36
C ALA A 20 -5.09 13.71 -5.02
N ASN A 21 -5.03 14.19 -6.26
CA ASN A 21 -6.19 14.68 -6.99
C ASN A 21 -6.90 13.53 -7.72
N TRP A 22 -7.56 12.66 -6.94
CA TRP A 22 -8.19 11.42 -7.44
C TRP A 22 -9.31 11.69 -8.45
N LYS A 23 -10.01 12.83 -8.31
CA LYS A 23 -11.02 13.26 -9.27
C LYS A 23 -10.40 13.47 -10.66
N ARG A 24 -9.29 14.22 -10.73
CA ARG A 24 -8.59 14.46 -12.00
C ARG A 24 -7.99 13.17 -12.56
N LEU A 25 -7.50 12.27 -11.70
CA LEU A 25 -7.00 10.96 -12.16
C LEU A 25 -8.11 10.16 -12.86
N GLY A 26 -9.33 10.18 -12.32
CA GLY A 26 -10.50 9.57 -12.93
C GLY A 26 -10.84 10.13 -14.32
N GLU A 27 -10.70 11.45 -14.51
CA GLU A 27 -10.90 12.10 -15.81
C GLU A 27 -9.84 11.69 -16.85
N LEU A 28 -8.65 11.29 -16.41
CA LEU A 28 -7.54 10.87 -17.28
C LEU A 28 -7.60 9.38 -17.64
N LEU A 29 -8.35 8.54 -16.92
CA LEU A 29 -8.48 7.10 -17.18
C LEU A 29 -8.84 6.73 -18.64
N PRO A 30 -9.74 7.43 -19.35
CA PRO A 30 -10.01 7.14 -20.75
C PRO A 30 -8.76 7.28 -21.63
N SER A 31 -7.86 8.21 -21.29
CA SER A 31 -6.60 8.41 -22.01
C SER A 31 -5.58 7.33 -21.66
N VAL A 32 -5.55 6.88 -20.39
CA VAL A 32 -4.72 5.74 -19.94
C VAL A 32 -5.13 4.45 -20.67
N LYS A 33 -6.44 4.20 -20.82
CA LYS A 33 -6.97 3.01 -21.52
C LYS A 33 -6.77 3.05 -23.04
N SER A 34 -6.48 4.22 -23.61
CA SER A 34 -6.40 4.39 -25.06
C SER A 34 -5.24 3.59 -25.64
N LYS A 35 -5.41 3.09 -26.88
CA LYS A 35 -4.37 2.33 -27.56
C LYS A 35 -3.13 3.19 -27.80
N ASN A 36 -1.96 2.67 -27.44
CA ASN A 36 -0.65 3.31 -27.49
C ASN A 36 -0.50 4.48 -26.50
N SER A 37 -1.20 4.45 -25.36
CA SER A 37 -0.97 5.39 -24.28
C SER A 37 0.40 5.16 -23.61
N GLY A 38 0.89 3.91 -23.63
CA GLY A 38 2.08 3.47 -22.91
C GLY A 38 1.81 3.22 -21.42
N LEU A 39 0.56 3.31 -20.98
CA LEU A 39 0.11 3.16 -19.59
C LEU A 39 -1.07 2.18 -19.48
N GLU A 40 -1.36 1.43 -20.54
CA GLU A 40 -2.52 0.52 -20.59
C GLU A 40 -2.48 -0.49 -19.44
N ASP A 41 -1.31 -1.05 -19.15
CA ASP A 41 -1.09 -2.01 -18.04
C ASP A 41 -1.32 -1.41 -16.64
N CYS A 42 -1.39 -0.08 -16.54
CA CYS A 42 -1.64 0.62 -15.27
C CYS A 42 -3.12 0.92 -15.04
N TYR A 43 -3.99 0.69 -16.04
CA TYR A 43 -5.39 1.15 -16.02
C TYR A 43 -6.17 0.60 -14.81
N GLU A 44 -6.17 -0.71 -14.61
CA GLU A 44 -6.86 -1.38 -13.51
C GLU A 44 -6.32 -0.92 -12.15
N MET A 45 -5.00 -0.74 -12.05
CA MET A 45 -4.34 -0.29 -10.82
C MET A 45 -4.73 1.15 -10.47
N PHE A 46 -4.71 2.07 -11.44
CA PHE A 46 -5.14 3.46 -11.21
C PHE A 46 -6.63 3.54 -10.88
N GLN A 47 -7.46 2.72 -11.52
CA GLN A 47 -8.88 2.65 -11.19
C GLN A 47 -9.09 2.19 -9.73
N ALA A 48 -8.34 1.17 -9.29
CA ALA A 48 -8.40 0.71 -7.91
C ALA A 48 -7.91 1.77 -6.91
N GLU A 49 -6.82 2.47 -7.24
CA GLU A 49 -6.27 3.53 -6.40
C GLU A 49 -7.26 4.67 -6.21
N ILE A 50 -7.96 5.10 -7.26
CA ILE A 50 -9.01 6.12 -7.15
C ILE A 50 -10.08 5.68 -6.14
N VAL A 51 -10.58 4.45 -6.29
CA VAL A 51 -11.63 3.91 -5.40
C VAL A 51 -11.13 3.85 -3.95
N LEU A 52 -9.93 3.33 -3.74
CA LEU A 52 -9.32 3.20 -2.43
C LEU A 52 -9.10 4.56 -1.78
N GLU A 53 -8.32 5.44 -2.40
CA GLU A 53 -7.88 6.69 -1.76
C GLU A 53 -9.06 7.66 -1.59
N THR A 54 -10.03 7.69 -2.53
CA THR A 54 -11.26 8.49 -2.35
C THR A 54 -12.07 8.02 -1.15
N TYR A 55 -12.11 6.72 -0.87
CA TYR A 55 -12.79 6.18 0.30
C TYR A 55 -12.03 6.52 1.59
N LEU A 56 -10.71 6.39 1.59
CA LEU A 56 -9.89 6.68 2.76
C LEU A 56 -9.92 8.16 3.13
N ASP A 57 -9.93 9.07 2.14
CA ASP A 57 -10.08 10.52 2.36
C ASP A 57 -11.39 10.86 3.13
N GLN A 58 -12.43 10.02 3.01
CA GLN A 58 -13.70 10.20 3.74
C GLN A 58 -13.65 9.68 5.19
N LEU A 59 -12.73 8.77 5.50
CA LEU A 59 -12.57 8.19 6.84
C LEU A 59 -11.69 9.05 7.76
N GLY A 60 -10.89 9.95 7.18
CA GLY A 60 -9.94 10.81 7.88
C GLY A 60 -8.49 10.32 7.76
N GLU A 61 -7.57 10.99 8.46
CA GLU A 61 -6.12 10.82 8.25
C GLU A 61 -5.56 9.46 8.69
N ILE A 62 -6.24 8.75 9.60
CA ILE A 62 -5.76 7.49 10.17
C ILE A 62 -6.72 6.37 9.79
N ILE A 63 -6.22 5.39 9.03
CA ILE A 63 -6.96 4.17 8.69
C ILE A 63 -7.10 3.32 9.96
N ARG A 64 -8.34 3.17 10.44
CA ARG A 64 -8.65 2.22 11.52
C ARG A 64 -9.20 0.93 10.88
N PRO A 65 -8.54 -0.23 11.03
CA PRO A 65 -9.04 -1.47 10.48
C PRO A 65 -10.45 -1.81 10.98
N SER A 66 -11.36 -2.13 10.06
CA SER A 66 -12.72 -2.59 10.37
C SER A 66 -13.25 -3.51 9.28
N ARG A 67 -14.11 -4.45 9.67
CA ARG A 67 -14.84 -5.29 8.72
C ARG A 67 -15.86 -4.51 7.89
N ASP A 68 -16.26 -3.32 8.35
CA ASP A 68 -17.20 -2.44 7.64
C ASP A 68 -16.62 -1.92 6.30
N HIS A 69 -15.29 -1.98 6.14
CA HIS A 69 -14.61 -1.54 4.93
C HIS A 69 -14.68 -2.56 3.79
N VAL A 70 -15.00 -3.83 4.07
CA VAL A 70 -14.96 -4.93 3.09
C VAL A 70 -15.85 -4.64 1.89
N ASP A 71 -17.11 -4.26 2.11
CA ASP A 71 -18.05 -3.99 1.03
C ASP A 71 -17.66 -2.76 0.21
N LYS A 72 -17.09 -1.74 0.87
CA LYS A 72 -16.67 -0.48 0.24
C LYS A 72 -15.40 -0.65 -0.61
N LEU A 73 -14.51 -1.55 -0.19
CA LEU A 73 -13.22 -1.78 -0.85
C LEU A 73 -13.18 -3.00 -1.76
N SER A 74 -14.25 -3.82 -1.81
CA SER A 74 -14.30 -5.02 -2.64
C SER A 74 -13.98 -4.75 -4.12
N SER A 75 -14.46 -3.62 -4.67
CA SER A 75 -14.16 -3.23 -6.05
C SER A 75 -12.67 -2.92 -6.26
N ALA A 76 -12.03 -2.21 -5.32
CA ALA A 76 -10.59 -1.93 -5.40
C ALA A 76 -9.76 -3.22 -5.30
N GLU A 77 -10.15 -4.13 -4.40
CA GLU A 77 -9.50 -5.43 -4.26
C GLU A 77 -9.54 -6.23 -5.57
N GLN A 78 -10.71 -6.34 -6.21
CA GLN A 78 -10.88 -7.08 -7.47
C GLN A 78 -10.04 -6.49 -8.62
N LEU A 79 -10.00 -5.16 -8.73
CA LEU A 79 -9.21 -4.46 -9.74
C LEU A 79 -7.70 -4.71 -9.54
N LEU A 80 -7.21 -4.65 -8.30
CA LEU A 80 -5.80 -4.93 -7.98
C LEU A 80 -5.43 -6.38 -8.24
N GLN A 81 -6.30 -7.33 -7.86
CA GLN A 81 -6.10 -8.74 -8.17
C GLN A 81 -6.08 -8.99 -9.69
N THR A 82 -6.87 -8.26 -10.46
CA THR A 82 -6.87 -8.34 -11.93
C THR A 82 -5.54 -7.83 -12.49
N SER A 83 -5.10 -6.65 -12.05
CA SER A 83 -3.80 -6.06 -12.44
C SER A 83 -2.61 -6.99 -12.13
N LEU A 84 -2.69 -7.76 -11.04
CA LEU A 84 -1.65 -8.72 -10.66
C LEU A 84 -1.73 -10.07 -11.41
N LYS A 85 -2.91 -10.45 -11.92
CA LYS A 85 -3.11 -11.70 -12.68
C LYS A 85 -2.69 -11.56 -14.14
N GLU A 86 -2.87 -10.37 -14.71
CA GLU A 86 -2.38 -10.09 -16.03
C GLU A 86 -0.85 -10.25 -16.04
N LYS A 87 -0.31 -10.83 -17.12
CA LYS A 87 1.14 -10.99 -17.29
C LYS A 87 1.77 -9.62 -17.59
N SER A 88 1.59 -8.64 -16.71
CA SER A 88 2.27 -7.37 -16.83
C SER A 88 3.77 -7.63 -16.68
N THR A 89 4.52 -7.19 -17.68
CA THR A 89 5.99 -7.16 -17.62
C THR A 89 6.46 -5.95 -16.81
N ASN A 90 5.54 -5.02 -16.51
CA ASN A 90 5.80 -3.81 -15.77
C ASN A 90 5.99 -4.09 -14.28
N GLN A 91 7.25 -4.12 -13.85
CA GLN A 91 7.60 -4.31 -12.44
C GLN A 91 6.98 -3.22 -11.55
N ASN A 92 6.90 -1.96 -12.00
CA ASN A 92 6.34 -0.89 -11.18
C ASN A 92 4.86 -1.16 -10.85
N VAL A 93 4.07 -1.62 -11.83
CA VAL A 93 2.68 -2.01 -11.60
C VAL A 93 2.59 -3.12 -10.55
N LYS A 94 3.46 -4.13 -10.60
CA LYS A 94 3.47 -5.20 -9.59
C LYS A 94 3.77 -4.69 -8.20
N ILE A 95 4.76 -3.81 -8.06
CA ILE A 95 5.16 -3.27 -6.77
C ILE A 95 4.01 -2.41 -6.20
N GLU A 96 3.54 -1.44 -6.98
CA GLU A 96 2.50 -0.51 -6.53
C GLU A 96 1.16 -1.23 -6.27
N ALA A 97 0.73 -2.13 -7.15
CA ALA A 97 -0.51 -2.87 -6.96
C ALA A 97 -0.48 -3.78 -5.72
N ASN A 98 0.68 -4.41 -5.42
CA ASN A 98 0.81 -5.19 -4.18
C ASN A 98 0.74 -4.30 -2.93
N ILE A 99 1.34 -3.12 -2.94
CA ILE A 99 1.29 -2.21 -1.78
C ILE A 99 -0.14 -1.66 -1.60
N LEU A 100 -0.81 -1.24 -2.67
CA LEU A 100 -2.21 -0.81 -2.64
C LEU A 100 -3.13 -1.94 -2.14
N LEU A 101 -2.89 -3.18 -2.59
CA LEU A 101 -3.66 -4.33 -2.14
C LEU A 101 -3.41 -4.63 -0.66
N ALA A 102 -2.17 -4.48 -0.18
CA ALA A 102 -1.88 -4.59 1.24
C ALA A 102 -2.63 -3.54 2.06
N LYS A 103 -2.75 -2.30 1.56
CA LYS A 103 -3.51 -1.22 2.19
C LYS A 103 -5.01 -1.55 2.30
N VAL A 104 -5.61 -2.06 1.22
CA VAL A 104 -6.99 -2.57 1.22
C VAL A 104 -7.17 -3.67 2.27
N LEU A 105 -6.29 -4.67 2.24
CA LEU A 105 -6.38 -5.83 3.14
C LEU A 105 -6.18 -5.44 4.61
N TYR A 106 -5.27 -4.50 4.90
CA TYR A 106 -5.10 -3.95 6.24
C TYR A 106 -6.37 -3.27 6.73
N ALA A 107 -6.97 -2.39 5.93
CA ALA A 107 -8.23 -1.74 6.28
C ALA A 107 -9.33 -2.79 6.57
N CYS A 108 -9.36 -3.89 5.82
CA CYS A 108 -10.34 -4.97 5.98
C CYS A 108 -10.00 -6.01 7.07
N VAL A 109 -9.00 -5.78 7.93
CA VAL A 109 -8.56 -6.70 9.01
C VAL A 109 -8.00 -8.03 8.48
N GLU A 110 -7.51 -8.05 7.23
CA GLU A 110 -6.87 -9.21 6.57
C GLU A 110 -5.34 -9.14 6.67
N PHE A 111 -4.82 -8.90 7.88
CA PHE A 111 -3.41 -8.56 8.13
C PHE A 111 -2.39 -9.56 7.55
N ARG A 112 -2.69 -10.87 7.58
CA ARG A 112 -1.79 -11.89 7.05
C ARG A 112 -1.66 -11.82 5.53
N LYS A 113 -2.77 -11.57 4.84
CA LYS A 113 -2.76 -11.38 3.39
C LYS A 113 -2.06 -10.06 3.03
N ALA A 114 -2.29 -9.01 3.82
CA ALA A 114 -1.59 -7.73 3.65
C ALA A 114 -0.06 -7.90 3.71
N LEU A 115 0.45 -8.63 4.73
CA LEU A 115 1.89 -8.94 4.83
C LEU A 115 2.41 -9.76 3.65
N GLN A 116 1.63 -10.71 3.13
CA GLN A 116 2.00 -11.47 1.94
C GLN A 116 2.12 -10.53 0.71
N CYS A 117 1.19 -9.60 0.55
CA CYS A 117 1.26 -8.60 -0.52
C CYS A 117 2.50 -7.70 -0.37
N ILE A 118 2.80 -7.22 0.84
CA ILE A 118 4.04 -6.46 1.08
C ILE A 118 5.28 -7.28 0.69
N SER A 119 5.33 -8.56 1.09
CA SER A 119 6.42 -9.45 0.69
C SER A 119 6.53 -9.60 -0.84
N ASN A 120 5.40 -9.80 -1.52
CA ASN A 120 5.33 -9.94 -2.98
C ASN A 120 5.68 -8.65 -3.73
N SER A 121 5.54 -7.49 -3.09
CA SER A 121 5.91 -6.20 -3.69
C SER A 121 7.42 -6.05 -3.88
N GLU A 122 8.25 -6.83 -3.18
CA GLU A 122 9.71 -6.68 -3.20
C GLU A 122 10.20 -5.23 -2.96
N MET A 123 9.40 -4.38 -2.29
CA MET A 123 9.73 -2.97 -2.09
C MET A 123 11.02 -2.76 -1.29
N GLU A 124 11.43 -3.77 -0.51
CA GLU A 124 12.67 -3.80 0.27
C GLU A 124 13.90 -4.18 -0.57
N ASN A 125 13.69 -4.64 -1.81
CA ASN A 125 14.76 -5.01 -2.72
C ASN A 125 15.34 -3.74 -3.37
N GLY A 126 16.60 -3.40 -3.08
CA GLY A 126 17.26 -2.15 -3.48
C GLY A 126 17.46 -1.94 -4.99
N LYS A 127 16.80 -2.72 -5.84
CA LYS A 127 16.85 -2.63 -7.31
C LYS A 127 15.75 -1.76 -7.90
N THR A 128 14.77 -1.33 -7.10
CA THR A 128 13.62 -0.56 -7.61
C THR A 128 13.92 0.94 -7.56
N PRO A 129 14.08 1.63 -8.70
CA PRO A 129 14.21 3.08 -8.68
C PRO A 129 12.83 3.70 -8.44
N PHE A 130 12.54 4.12 -7.20
CA PHE A 130 11.37 4.94 -6.89
C PHE A 130 11.59 6.35 -7.43
N ARG A 131 11.12 6.61 -8.65
CA ARG A 131 11.41 7.84 -9.40
C ARG A 131 10.44 8.99 -9.12
N THR A 132 9.24 8.69 -8.66
CA THR A 132 8.17 9.69 -8.45
C THR A 132 7.92 9.90 -6.97
N LEU A 133 7.39 11.08 -6.60
CA LEU A 133 6.99 11.33 -5.21
C LEU A 133 5.91 10.35 -4.77
N ARG A 134 4.98 10.00 -5.66
CA ARG A 134 3.93 9.04 -5.35
C ARG A 134 4.51 7.66 -5.05
N ALA A 135 5.45 7.17 -5.86
CA ALA A 135 6.10 5.88 -5.63
C ALA A 135 6.81 5.85 -4.27
N LEU A 136 7.54 6.92 -3.91
CA LEU A 136 8.18 7.04 -2.60
C LEU A 136 7.17 7.04 -1.44
N ARG A 137 6.07 7.81 -1.56
CA ARG A 137 4.98 7.81 -0.57
C ARG A 137 4.38 6.44 -0.40
N LEU A 138 4.10 5.76 -1.50
CA LEU A 138 3.50 4.43 -1.47
C LEU A 138 4.41 3.42 -0.75
N VAL A 139 5.73 3.48 -0.96
CA VAL A 139 6.67 2.62 -0.22
C VAL A 139 6.70 2.94 1.27
N ALA A 140 6.68 4.23 1.63
CA ALA A 140 6.61 4.64 3.03
C ALA A 140 5.32 4.12 3.70
N GLU A 141 4.19 4.23 3.01
CA GLU A 141 2.91 3.64 3.42
C GLU A 141 3.00 2.10 3.52
N GLY A 142 3.65 1.44 2.58
CA GLY A 142 3.87 -0.01 2.58
C GLY A 142 4.66 -0.47 3.82
N TYR A 143 5.72 0.25 4.19
CA TYR A 143 6.43 0.02 5.45
C TYR A 143 5.49 0.26 6.63
N ALA A 144 4.76 1.38 6.71
CA ALA A 144 3.83 1.62 7.81
C ALA A 144 2.78 0.51 7.96
N ILE A 145 2.16 0.05 6.86
CA ILE A 145 1.20 -1.05 6.85
C ILE A 145 1.84 -2.35 7.35
N LYS A 146 3.08 -2.65 6.96
CA LYS A 146 3.82 -3.82 7.45
C LYS A 146 3.99 -3.78 8.97
N GLY A 147 4.38 -2.62 9.52
CA GLY A 147 4.49 -2.41 10.97
C GLY A 147 3.15 -2.60 11.68
N LEU A 148 2.12 -1.90 11.21
CA LEU A 148 0.76 -1.96 11.76
C LEU A 148 0.17 -3.38 11.72
N CYS A 149 0.42 -4.15 10.66
CA CYS A 149 -0.01 -5.55 10.57
C CYS A 149 0.70 -6.44 11.59
N ILE A 150 1.97 -6.18 11.90
CA ILE A 150 2.73 -6.93 12.91
C ILE A 150 2.12 -6.65 14.29
N GLU A 151 1.92 -5.37 14.63
CA GLU A 151 1.32 -4.94 15.91
C GLU A 151 -0.11 -5.48 16.06
N SER A 152 -0.94 -5.41 15.02
CA SER A 152 -2.34 -5.87 15.07
C SER A 152 -2.47 -7.39 15.24
N MET A 153 -1.39 -8.15 15.05
CA MET A 153 -1.33 -9.58 15.33
C MET A 153 -0.76 -9.90 16.72
N GLU A 154 -0.31 -8.89 17.47
CA GLU A 154 0.26 -9.02 18.82
C GLU A 154 -0.78 -8.93 19.93
N ASP A 155 -1.97 -8.37 19.66
CA ASP A 155 -3.07 -8.36 20.63
C ASP A 155 -3.53 -9.79 20.95
N PRO A 156 -3.32 -10.29 22.18
CA PRO A 156 -4.00 -11.49 22.62
C PRO A 156 -5.49 -11.12 22.75
N LEU A 157 -6.36 -11.87 22.09
CA LEU A 157 -7.77 -11.93 22.45
C LEU A 157 -7.87 -11.97 23.99
N PRO A 158 -8.75 -11.18 24.64
CA PRO A 158 -8.99 -11.34 26.07
C PRO A 158 -9.59 -12.73 26.26
N THR A 159 -8.73 -13.68 26.62
CA THR A 159 -9.14 -15.06 26.91
C THR A 159 -10.11 -14.98 28.09
N SER A 160 -11.35 -15.37 27.83
CA SER A 160 -12.39 -15.60 28.83
C SER A 160 -11.79 -16.14 30.13
N ALA A 161 -12.10 -15.47 31.23
CA ALA A 161 -11.82 -15.91 32.58
C ALA A 161 -12.29 -17.36 32.76
N ASN A 162 -11.35 -18.28 32.98
CA ASN A 162 -11.41 -19.44 33.87
C ASN A 162 -10.42 -20.53 33.44
N ARG A 163 -9.31 -20.67 34.17
CA ARG A 163 -8.83 -21.96 34.68
C ARG A 163 -7.68 -21.77 35.70
N PRO A 164 -7.68 -22.53 36.81
CA PRO A 164 -6.69 -22.38 37.87
C PRO A 164 -5.42 -23.21 37.63
N HIS A 165 -4.29 -22.64 38.07
CA HIS A 165 -3.05 -23.26 38.54
C HIS A 165 -2.54 -24.57 37.89
N SER A 166 -1.46 -24.45 37.11
CA SER A 166 -0.32 -25.38 37.22
C SER A 166 0.96 -24.71 36.73
N ASN A 167 2.03 -24.93 37.50
CA ASN A 167 3.35 -24.35 37.29
C ASN A 167 4.01 -24.92 36.01
N SER A 168 4.36 -24.05 35.07
CA SER A 168 5.40 -24.34 34.09
C SER A 168 6.13 -23.06 33.71
N THR A 169 7.36 -22.93 34.22
CA THR A 169 8.35 -21.99 33.74
C THR A 169 8.59 -22.26 32.25
N THR A 170 8.01 -21.44 31.38
CA THR A 170 8.31 -21.48 29.94
C THR A 170 8.55 -20.06 29.46
N SER A 171 9.82 -19.82 29.17
CA SER A 171 10.42 -18.62 28.61
C SER A 171 9.63 -18.09 27.41
N THR A 172 8.79 -17.07 27.63
CA THR A 172 7.98 -16.42 26.58
C THR A 172 8.50 -15.02 26.21
N THR A 173 9.62 -14.58 26.80
CA THR A 173 10.10 -13.20 26.68
C THR A 173 10.91 -12.89 25.42
N SER A 174 11.37 -13.89 24.65
CA SER A 174 12.30 -13.67 23.52
C SER A 174 11.62 -13.35 22.18
N THR A 175 10.39 -13.82 21.95
CA THR A 175 9.70 -13.63 20.66
C THR A 175 8.96 -12.31 20.55
N ALA A 176 8.45 -11.77 21.67
CA ALA A 176 7.82 -10.44 21.73
C ALA A 176 8.85 -9.34 21.44
N SER A 177 9.97 -9.35 22.17
CA SER A 177 11.08 -8.38 21.98
C SER A 177 11.63 -8.38 20.55
N SER A 178 11.68 -9.53 19.86
CA SER A 178 12.16 -9.62 18.48
C SER A 178 11.16 -9.07 17.45
N LYS A 179 9.86 -9.04 17.75
CA LYS A 179 8.83 -8.52 16.84
C LYS A 179 8.58 -7.03 17.05
N ASP A 180 8.61 -6.54 18.29
CA ASP A 180 8.62 -5.10 18.61
C ASP A 180 9.79 -4.39 17.89
N GLN A 181 10.97 -5.02 17.91
CA GLN A 181 12.15 -4.53 17.18
C GLN A 181 11.93 -4.50 15.65
N LYS A 182 11.17 -5.44 15.10
CA LYS A 182 10.84 -5.46 13.66
C LYS A 182 9.83 -4.39 13.29
N ALA A 183 8.80 -4.19 14.11
CA ALA A 183 7.82 -3.11 13.92
C ALA A 183 8.52 -1.75 13.99
N LEU A 184 9.36 -1.53 15.01
CA LEU A 184 10.13 -0.31 15.18
C LEU A 184 11.03 -0.03 13.98
N TYR A 185 11.82 -1.00 13.53
CA TYR A 185 12.68 -0.87 12.35
C TYR A 185 11.88 -0.47 11.10
N VAL A 186 10.71 -1.06 10.91
CA VAL A 186 9.84 -0.78 9.77
C VAL A 186 9.27 0.64 9.84
N PHE A 187 8.87 1.12 11.02
CA PHE A 187 8.44 2.50 11.21
C PHE A 187 9.57 3.50 11.03
N GLU A 188 10.79 3.20 11.47
CA GLU A 188 11.98 4.02 11.19
C GLU A 188 12.18 4.19 9.69
N LYS A 189 12.09 3.11 8.90
CA LYS A 189 12.19 3.18 7.43
C LYS A 189 11.06 3.99 6.80
N SER A 190 9.84 3.84 7.30
CA SER A 190 8.69 4.65 6.85
C SER A 190 8.94 6.14 7.14
N ALA A 191 9.41 6.48 8.33
CA ALA A 191 9.69 7.85 8.75
C ALA A 191 10.83 8.49 7.95
N GLU A 192 11.93 7.76 7.71
CA GLU A 192 13.04 8.21 6.86
C GLU A 192 12.55 8.61 5.46
N LEU A 193 11.73 7.77 4.83
CA LEU A 193 11.15 8.05 3.52
C LEU A 193 10.18 9.23 3.57
N ALA A 194 9.31 9.30 4.57
CA ALA A 194 8.37 10.41 4.76
C ALA A 194 9.11 11.76 4.87
N ILE A 195 10.18 11.83 5.66
CA ILE A 195 11.02 13.02 5.77
C ILE A 195 11.66 13.37 4.43
N PHE A 196 12.23 12.39 3.72
CA PHE A 196 12.81 12.61 2.40
C PHE A 196 11.79 13.17 1.39
N ILE A 197 10.55 12.68 1.41
CA ILE A 197 9.45 13.15 0.57
C ILE A 197 9.10 14.61 0.89
N LEU A 198 8.97 14.96 2.18
CA LEU A 198 8.67 16.33 2.61
C LEU A 198 9.77 17.31 2.18
N MET A 199 11.04 16.92 2.32
CA MET A 199 12.18 17.73 1.88
C MET A 199 12.21 17.89 0.35
N SER A 200 11.91 16.83 -0.38
CA SER A 200 11.84 16.84 -1.85
C SER A 200 10.65 17.61 -2.42
N SER A 201 9.61 17.82 -1.61
CA SER A 201 8.42 18.60 -1.97
C SER A 201 8.61 20.10 -1.73
N LYS A 202 9.43 20.50 -0.75
CA LYS A 202 9.72 21.92 -0.45
C LYS A 202 10.70 22.58 -1.41
N ASN A 203 11.50 21.78 -2.12
CA ASN A 203 12.53 22.25 -3.06
C ASN A 203 12.03 22.32 -4.53
N ARG A 204 10.72 22.26 -4.76
CA ARG A 204 10.07 22.41 -6.07
C ARG A 204 9.20 23.65 -6.07
#